data_AF-A0A7G5XLN3-F1
#
_entry.id   AF-A0A7G5XLN3-F1
#
_cell.length_a   1.000
_cell.length_b   1.000
_cell.length_c   1.000
_cell.angle_alpha   90.00
_cell.angle_beta   90.00
_cell.angle_gamma   90.00
#
_symmetry.space_group_name_H-M   'P 1'
#
loop_
_entity.id
_entity.type
_entity.pdbx_description
1 polymer ?
#
loop_
_entity_poly.entity_id
_entity_poly.type
_entity_poly.pdbx_seq_one_letter_code
_entity_poly.pdbx_strand_id
1 'polypeptide(L)'
;MKCYSLMAVFILATLITAAQNQKDAYENAYLGWIKIFNPNEPEKPYTQDNRVYSVKQMAISRMIIGWIQQSYTPKGAIGQALKLVNPKLNLYNENVKALPQMYGANTKTYIELKKNAENKWTPETNTHWWMDIAVNGKIGDYSQIITSPDTYYFYIPGENGLGEDEQRVANMRGFSSHPTFKKYISWYQPKGIATTLQYVVLLCKDNVKPFVKVTNGEYLAELEKAIERDAKEDIRRGDNAASVNALLIKRKAELAKLKERNKSRLSEPAKQSKVPGLHLENTSSAESFENANHSGNDFIYKLDPAKLALTKSDQPQWILIAWEAEGVANGNEAGAHLHQSMLDNINYDYIYNYFFYPEKIKGIAYKPLKSPTEEIKNSTTEASTISKKNAADASVIFFDDFSQNAAGQKPIGWKSELNLDANYASVTTLPGKDGKWLEIKGQNKVIPLNLKKPLPQDFELSFDLAVPRDIPWGAKAFVLYLGTAKNYVENGPCINLRIRAGFSGRPGETSLECKFGSTYPVNTKPYYDATGFSNDKEINKVTITLKKKGESLEYFIDKNKIADISKAVPPGTLFNWLQLSHLRSDGDNQKYYFGNLKITKL
;
A
#
# COMPACT_ATOMS: atom_id res chain seq x y z
N MET A 1 28.28 25.12 -26.55
CA MET A 1 26.99 24.63 -26.00
C MET A 1 26.85 23.11 -25.90
N LYS A 2 27.51 22.27 -26.73
CA LYS A 2 27.36 20.79 -26.64
C LYS A 2 28.05 20.10 -25.43
N CYS A 3 29.09 20.69 -24.82
CA CYS A 3 29.76 20.07 -23.66
C CYS A 3 29.00 20.23 -22.32
N TYR A 4 28.24 21.31 -22.13
CA TYR A 4 27.50 21.53 -20.88
C TYR A 4 26.29 20.59 -20.74
N SER A 5 25.66 20.19 -21.85
CA SER A 5 24.55 19.23 -21.85
C SER A 5 25.00 17.80 -21.52
N LEU A 6 26.20 17.39 -21.94
CA LEU A 6 26.73 16.05 -21.61
C LEU A 6 27.10 15.91 -20.13
N MET A 7 27.65 16.98 -19.54
CA MET A 7 28.04 17.01 -18.13
C MET A 7 26.83 17.04 -17.19
N ALA A 8 25.77 17.76 -17.56
CA ALA A 8 24.51 17.77 -16.81
C ALA A 8 23.83 16.39 -16.78
N VAL A 9 23.85 15.66 -17.91
CA VAL A 9 23.31 14.28 -17.99
C VAL A 9 24.13 13.29 -17.15
N PHE A 10 25.47 13.44 -17.11
CA PHE A 10 26.34 12.59 -16.29
C PHE A 10 26.17 12.83 -14.78
N ILE A 11 25.99 14.09 -14.37
CA ILE A 11 25.69 14.44 -12.97
C ILE A 11 24.32 13.90 -12.56
N LEU A 12 23.31 13.96 -13.43
CA LEU A 12 21.98 13.40 -13.14
C LEU A 12 22.02 11.86 -12.98
N ALA A 13 22.75 11.16 -13.86
CA ALA A 13 22.86 9.70 -13.81
C ALA A 13 23.63 9.18 -12.57
N THR A 14 24.65 9.92 -12.11
CA THR A 14 25.40 9.59 -10.89
C THR A 14 24.58 9.82 -9.61
N LEU A 15 23.73 10.85 -9.58
CA LEU A 15 22.83 11.09 -8.45
C LEU A 15 21.74 10.01 -8.30
N ILE A 16 21.16 9.53 -9.42
CA ILE A 16 20.13 8.48 -9.40
C ILE A 16 20.71 7.14 -8.91
N THR A 17 21.93 6.80 -9.34
CA THR A 17 22.60 5.55 -8.92
C THR A 17 23.03 5.56 -7.45
N ALA A 18 23.47 6.71 -6.93
CA ALA A 18 23.77 6.87 -5.51
C ALA A 18 22.51 6.70 -4.63
N ALA A 19 21.38 7.28 -5.03
CA ALA A 19 20.11 7.17 -4.30
C ALA A 19 19.56 5.73 -4.28
N GLN A 20 19.63 5.01 -5.40
CA GLN A 20 19.21 3.60 -5.45
C GLN A 20 20.07 2.69 -4.55
N ASN A 21 21.39 2.89 -4.56
CA ASN A 21 22.31 2.12 -3.70
C ASN A 21 22.06 2.34 -2.20
N GLN A 22 21.54 3.51 -1.82
CA GLN A 22 21.27 3.85 -0.42
C GLN A 22 20.01 3.14 0.10
N LYS A 23 18.93 3.08 -0.68
CA LYS A 23 17.69 2.39 -0.29
C LYS A 23 17.88 0.88 -0.12
N ASP A 24 18.60 0.24 -1.04
CA ASP A 24 18.90 -1.20 -0.95
C ASP A 24 19.66 -1.55 0.35
N ALA A 25 20.40 -0.61 0.94
CA ALA A 25 21.16 -0.82 2.18
C ALA A 25 20.30 -0.96 3.44
N TYR A 26 19.07 -0.45 3.44
CA TYR A 26 18.20 -0.49 4.62
C TYR A 26 16.81 -1.06 4.39
N GLU A 27 16.35 -1.25 3.14
CA GLU A 27 15.00 -1.70 2.79
C GLU A 27 14.53 -2.96 3.55
N ASN A 28 15.45 -3.88 3.87
CA ASN A 28 15.15 -5.11 4.61
C ASN A 28 15.64 -5.10 6.07
N ALA A 29 16.22 -3.99 6.54
CA ALA A 29 16.75 -3.90 7.90
C ALA A 29 15.66 -3.42 8.87
N TYR A 30 15.63 -4.02 10.07
CA TYR A 30 14.86 -3.49 11.19
C TYR A 30 15.64 -2.35 11.84
N LEU A 31 15.24 -1.11 11.59
CA LEU A 31 15.93 0.06 12.16
C LEU A 31 15.30 0.51 13.48
N GLY A 32 14.08 0.08 13.77
CA GLY A 32 13.41 0.38 15.02
C GLY A 32 12.96 1.84 15.13
N TRP A 33 13.07 2.40 16.33
CA TRP A 33 12.50 3.69 16.70
C TRP A 33 13.59 4.71 17.06
N ILE A 34 13.41 5.97 16.67
CA ILE A 34 14.26 7.10 17.08
C ILE A 34 14.30 7.22 18.61
N LYS A 35 13.15 6.99 19.26
CA LYS A 35 13.01 7.01 20.72
C LYS A 35 12.09 5.89 21.18
N ILE A 36 12.54 5.10 22.15
CA ILE A 36 11.71 4.13 22.88
C ILE A 36 11.15 4.82 24.13
N PHE A 37 9.83 4.72 24.34
CA PHE A 37 9.17 5.32 25.49
C PHE A 37 9.02 4.29 26.61
N ASN A 38 9.36 4.68 27.83
CA ASN A 38 8.99 3.91 29.01
C ASN A 38 7.50 4.19 29.31
N PRO A 39 6.60 3.17 29.31
CA PRO A 39 5.18 3.37 29.56
C PRO A 39 4.87 3.83 30.99
N ASN A 40 5.78 3.61 31.94
CA ASN A 40 5.60 3.91 33.37
C ASN A 40 6.20 5.25 33.81
N GLU A 41 6.78 6.02 32.88
CA GLU A 41 7.31 7.34 33.21
C GLU A 41 6.18 8.29 33.63
N PRO A 42 6.32 9.02 34.76
CA PRO A 42 5.30 9.94 35.23
C PRO A 42 4.91 10.99 34.18
N GLU A 43 3.63 11.30 34.09
CA GLU A 43 3.08 12.29 33.17
C GLU A 43 2.62 13.55 33.88
N LYS A 44 2.57 14.65 33.13
CA LYS A 44 2.08 15.95 33.59
C LYS A 44 0.78 16.28 32.87
N PRO A 45 -0.13 17.06 33.49
CA PRO A 45 -1.28 17.58 32.76
C PRO A 45 -0.79 18.45 31.59
N TYR A 46 -1.60 18.52 30.55
CA TYR A 46 -1.30 19.29 29.35
C TYR A 46 -2.50 20.15 28.98
N THR A 47 -2.29 21.40 28.59
CA THR A 47 -3.36 22.30 28.16
C THR A 47 -3.04 22.80 26.76
N GLN A 48 -4.04 22.76 25.88
CA GLN A 48 -3.95 23.34 24.55
C GLN A 48 -5.28 24.02 24.19
N ASP A 49 -5.22 25.31 23.93
CA ASP A 49 -6.36 26.15 23.63
C ASP A 49 -7.46 26.00 24.70
N ASN A 50 -8.65 25.53 24.31
CA ASN A 50 -9.79 25.33 25.20
C ASN A 50 -9.84 23.93 25.83
N ARG A 51 -8.78 23.13 25.75
CA ARG A 51 -8.74 21.73 26.22
C ARG A 51 -7.71 21.54 27.32
N VAL A 52 -8.12 20.85 28.38
CA VAL A 52 -7.27 20.47 29.51
C VAL A 52 -7.22 18.96 29.59
N TYR A 53 -6.04 18.40 29.40
CA TYR A 53 -5.78 16.97 29.47
C TYR A 53 -5.23 16.60 30.83
N SER A 54 -5.87 15.64 31.47
CA SER A 54 -5.45 15.16 32.79
C SER A 54 -4.13 14.39 32.72
N VAL A 55 -3.49 14.18 33.87
CA VAL A 55 -2.34 13.27 33.99
C VAL A 55 -2.68 11.88 33.47
N LYS A 56 -3.90 11.38 33.74
CA LYS A 56 -4.33 10.04 33.32
C LYS A 56 -4.51 9.93 31.82
N GLN A 57 -5.07 10.95 31.16
CA GLN A 57 -5.18 10.98 29.69
C GLN A 57 -3.78 10.99 29.04
N MET A 58 -2.85 11.80 29.57
CA MET A 58 -1.48 11.83 29.05
C MET A 58 -0.70 10.54 29.31
N ALA A 59 -0.94 9.87 30.44
CA ALA A 59 -0.40 8.55 30.74
C ALA A 59 -0.91 7.48 29.76
N ILE A 60 -2.21 7.54 29.39
CA ILE A 60 -2.77 6.65 28.37
C ILE A 60 -2.07 6.86 27.01
N SER A 61 -1.84 8.10 26.58
CA SER A 61 -1.11 8.40 25.34
C SER A 61 0.27 7.72 25.30
N ARG A 62 1.03 7.82 26.40
CA ARG A 62 2.34 7.17 26.54
C ARG A 62 2.25 5.64 26.56
N MET A 63 1.27 5.10 27.28
CA MET A 63 1.04 3.66 27.33
C MET A 63 0.73 3.09 25.94
N ILE A 64 -0.11 3.78 25.16
CA ILE A 64 -0.43 3.41 23.77
C ILE A 64 0.84 3.43 22.89
N ILE A 65 1.72 4.42 23.05
CA ILE A 65 3.04 4.41 22.37
C ILE A 65 3.80 3.12 22.73
N GLY A 66 3.84 2.75 24.01
CA GLY A 66 4.49 1.51 24.46
C GLY A 66 3.90 0.25 23.83
N TRP A 67 2.57 0.19 23.63
CA TRP A 67 1.92 -0.94 22.93
C TRP A 67 2.28 -0.98 21.44
N ILE A 68 2.29 0.17 20.77
CA ILE A 68 2.72 0.28 19.38
C ILE A 68 4.17 -0.21 19.23
N GLN A 69 5.09 0.26 20.08
CA GLN A 69 6.51 -0.12 19.99
C GLN A 69 6.77 -1.61 20.27
N GLN A 70 5.88 -2.27 21.02
CA GLN A 70 5.92 -3.72 21.25
C GLN A 70 5.31 -4.52 20.08
N SER A 71 4.36 -3.95 19.34
CA SER A 71 3.68 -4.63 18.21
C SER A 71 4.27 -4.31 16.85
N TYR A 72 5.08 -3.26 16.74
CA TYR A 72 5.65 -2.82 15.48
C TYR A 72 7.11 -2.38 15.65
N THR A 73 8.00 -3.00 14.89
CA THR A 73 9.38 -2.57 14.71
C THR A 73 9.56 -2.20 13.24
N PRO A 74 9.78 -0.92 12.93
CA PRO A 74 9.99 -0.46 11.55
C PRO A 74 11.08 -1.25 10.81
N LYS A 75 10.72 -1.75 9.62
CA LYS A 75 11.58 -2.46 8.66
C LYS A 75 11.65 -1.64 7.38
N GLY A 76 12.84 -1.44 6.82
CA GLY A 76 13.00 -0.56 5.66
C GLY A 76 12.81 0.93 5.95
N ALA A 77 12.72 1.30 7.23
CA ALA A 77 12.31 2.62 7.69
C ALA A 77 12.72 2.83 9.15
N ILE A 78 12.75 4.08 9.62
CA ILE A 78 12.91 4.43 11.04
C ILE A 78 11.62 5.05 11.59
N GLY A 79 11.19 4.59 12.77
CA GLY A 79 9.95 5.04 13.40
C GLY A 79 10.14 6.21 14.36
N GLN A 80 9.17 7.11 14.42
CA GLN A 80 9.02 8.10 15.47
C GLN A 80 7.63 7.98 16.06
N ALA A 81 7.56 7.87 17.39
CA ALA A 81 6.30 7.90 18.11
C ALA A 81 6.12 9.25 18.81
N LEU A 82 4.92 9.80 18.70
CA LEU A 82 4.52 11.10 19.21
C LEU A 82 3.23 10.95 20.00
N LYS A 83 3.06 11.76 21.05
CA LYS A 83 1.76 11.88 21.71
C LYS A 83 0.81 12.61 20.78
N LEU A 84 -0.38 12.07 20.64
CA LEU A 84 -1.48 12.68 19.91
C LEU A 84 -2.37 13.43 20.89
N VAL A 85 -2.76 14.64 20.51
CA VAL A 85 -3.81 15.48 21.11
C VAL A 85 -4.55 16.19 19.97
N ASN A 86 -5.67 16.87 20.23
CA ASN A 86 -6.34 17.67 19.19
C ASN A 86 -5.36 18.66 18.54
N PRO A 87 -5.52 19.01 17.25
CA PRO A 87 -4.72 20.07 16.61
C PRO A 87 -4.92 21.44 17.28
N LYS A 88 -3.87 22.28 17.25
CA LYS A 88 -3.94 23.65 17.75
C LYS A 88 -4.89 24.49 16.89
N LEU A 89 -5.72 25.30 17.53
CA LEU A 89 -6.60 26.25 16.87
C LEU A 89 -5.80 27.38 16.20
N ASN A 90 -6.25 27.78 15.01
CA ASN A 90 -5.77 28.90 14.22
C ASN A 90 -6.93 29.46 13.37
N LEU A 91 -6.67 30.58 12.69
CA LEU A 91 -7.67 31.30 11.88
C LEU A 91 -8.30 30.46 10.75
N TYR A 92 -7.69 29.35 10.36
CA TYR A 92 -8.13 28.50 9.26
C TYR A 92 -8.74 27.15 9.73
N ASN A 93 -8.81 26.88 11.04
CA ASN A 93 -9.32 25.61 11.55
C ASN A 93 -10.20 25.72 12.80
N GLU A 94 -10.91 26.84 13.01
CA GLU A 94 -11.76 27.05 14.20
C GLU A 94 -12.79 25.93 14.42
N ASN A 95 -13.24 25.29 13.35
CA ASN A 95 -14.12 24.11 13.36
C ASN A 95 -13.55 22.91 14.14
N VAL A 96 -12.23 22.83 14.32
CA VAL A 96 -11.56 21.82 15.16
C VAL A 96 -11.97 21.99 16.63
N LYS A 97 -12.49 23.13 17.06
CA LYS A 97 -13.00 23.35 18.42
C LYS A 97 -14.13 22.38 18.79
N ALA A 98 -14.96 21.99 17.83
CA ALA A 98 -16.07 21.05 18.04
C ALA A 98 -15.64 19.58 18.08
N LEU A 99 -14.37 19.27 17.77
CA LEU A 99 -13.87 17.90 17.87
C LEU A 99 -13.90 17.39 19.33
N PRO A 100 -14.15 16.09 19.53
CA PRO A 100 -14.05 15.45 20.83
C PRO A 100 -12.65 15.67 21.42
N GLN A 101 -12.56 15.62 22.75
CA GLN A 101 -11.26 15.66 23.42
C GLN A 101 -10.52 14.36 23.15
N MET A 102 -9.60 14.44 22.18
CA MET A 102 -8.87 13.32 21.60
C MET A 102 -7.45 13.32 22.13
N TYR A 103 -6.95 12.13 22.48
CA TYR A 103 -5.58 11.91 22.92
C TYR A 103 -5.12 10.50 22.55
N GLY A 104 -3.82 10.25 22.44
CA GLY A 104 -3.30 8.92 22.14
C GLY A 104 -1.89 8.94 21.60
N ALA A 105 -1.63 8.13 20.59
CA ALA A 105 -0.36 8.06 19.90
C ALA A 105 -0.53 8.29 18.39
N ASN A 106 0.38 9.09 17.83
CA ASN A 106 0.64 9.18 16.40
C ASN A 106 2.04 8.64 16.14
N THR A 107 2.21 7.90 15.06
CA THR A 107 3.53 7.40 14.66
C THR A 107 3.82 7.72 13.21
N LYS A 108 5.10 7.91 12.92
CA LYS A 108 5.65 8.17 11.60
C LYS A 108 6.74 7.16 11.30
N THR A 109 6.64 6.49 10.16
CA THR A 109 7.60 5.53 9.63
C THR A 109 8.29 6.18 8.44
N TYR A 110 9.44 6.80 8.68
CA TYR A 110 10.19 7.53 7.65
C TYR A 110 10.88 6.57 6.68
N ILE A 111 10.68 6.79 5.38
CA ILE A 111 11.16 5.87 4.32
C ILE A 111 12.35 6.40 3.52
N GLU A 112 12.61 7.71 3.58
CA GLU A 112 13.78 8.34 2.97
C GLU A 112 14.79 8.65 4.07
N LEU A 113 15.88 7.88 4.09
CA LEU A 113 16.84 7.87 5.21
C LEU A 113 18.24 8.18 4.71
N LYS A 114 18.98 8.95 5.51
CA LYS A 114 20.44 9.16 5.34
C LYS A 114 21.19 8.77 6.59
N LYS A 115 22.51 8.57 6.44
CA LYS A 115 23.38 8.41 7.59
C LYS A 115 23.86 9.76 8.11
N ASN A 116 23.84 9.94 9.41
CA ASN A 116 24.41 11.12 10.08
C ASN A 116 25.93 10.97 10.29
N ALA A 117 26.56 11.96 10.94
CA ALA A 117 27.99 11.94 11.25
C ALA A 117 28.44 10.75 12.12
N GLU A 118 27.53 10.17 12.92
CA GLU A 118 27.79 8.95 13.70
C GLU A 118 27.45 7.66 12.95
N ASN A 119 27.25 7.72 11.62
CA ASN A 119 26.89 6.57 10.79
C ASN A 119 25.54 5.91 11.18
N LYS A 120 24.65 6.64 11.87
CA LYS A 120 23.29 6.22 12.24
C LYS A 120 22.28 6.69 11.21
N TRP A 121 21.26 5.87 10.95
CA TRP A 121 20.14 6.25 10.08
C TRP A 121 19.28 7.34 10.74
N THR A 122 18.97 8.38 9.98
CA THR A 122 18.09 9.49 10.35
C THR A 122 17.17 9.82 9.17
N PRO A 123 15.95 10.35 9.40
CA PRO A 123 15.13 10.86 8.32
C PRO A 123 15.88 11.90 7.50
N GLU A 124 15.88 11.73 6.18
CA GLU A 124 16.39 12.71 5.22
C GLU A 124 15.32 13.72 4.85
N THR A 125 14.08 13.24 4.68
CA THR A 125 12.89 14.05 4.39
C THR A 125 11.79 13.77 5.41
N ASN A 126 10.67 14.49 5.30
CA ASN A 126 9.47 14.20 6.09
C ASN A 126 8.53 13.21 5.37
N THR A 127 9.00 12.45 4.37
CA THR A 127 8.20 11.39 3.73
C THR A 127 8.10 10.19 4.68
N HIS A 128 6.88 9.84 5.07
CA HIS A 128 6.61 8.78 6.03
C HIS A 128 5.26 8.11 5.76
N TRP A 129 5.11 6.89 6.27
CA TRP A 129 3.80 6.29 6.50
C TRP A 129 3.36 6.54 7.93
N TRP A 130 2.08 6.80 8.18
CA TRP A 130 1.59 7.06 9.53
C TRP A 130 0.64 5.98 10.06
N MET A 131 0.56 5.91 11.39
CA MET A 131 -0.45 5.16 12.12
C MET A 131 -0.82 5.92 13.40
N ASP A 132 -2.11 5.92 13.70
CA ASP A 132 -2.71 6.48 14.90
C ASP A 132 -3.44 5.43 15.74
N ILE A 133 -3.29 5.52 17.06
CA ILE A 133 -4.21 4.92 18.03
C ILE A 133 -4.70 6.05 18.93
N ALA A 134 -5.93 6.48 18.68
CA ALA A 134 -6.53 7.67 19.26
C ALA A 134 -7.73 7.33 20.14
N VAL A 135 -7.66 7.67 21.42
CA VAL A 135 -8.81 7.72 22.31
C VAL A 135 -9.70 8.89 21.89
N ASN A 136 -11.00 8.61 21.76
CA ASN A 136 -11.99 9.53 21.23
C ASN A 136 -11.57 10.12 19.86
N GLY A 137 -10.91 9.29 19.05
CA GLY A 137 -10.32 9.70 17.77
C GLY A 137 -11.32 10.32 16.80
N LYS A 138 -10.84 11.25 15.96
CA LYS A 138 -11.62 11.87 14.88
C LYS A 138 -12.08 10.80 13.88
N ILE A 139 -13.39 10.72 13.63
CA ILE A 139 -13.97 9.77 12.66
C ILE A 139 -14.28 10.51 11.37
N GLY A 140 -13.94 9.87 10.23
CA GLY A 140 -14.31 10.34 8.90
C GLY A 140 -13.75 11.72 8.54
N ASP A 141 -14.35 12.30 7.51
CA ASP A 141 -14.05 13.63 7.01
C ASP A 141 -15.15 14.63 7.31
N TYR A 142 -14.76 15.86 7.61
CA TYR A 142 -15.71 16.87 8.04
C TYR A 142 -16.60 17.34 6.88
N SER A 143 -17.87 17.59 7.15
CA SER A 143 -18.77 18.23 6.19
C SER A 143 -18.44 19.73 6.17
N GLN A 144 -17.74 20.18 5.13
CA GLN A 144 -17.26 21.57 5.01
C GLN A 144 -18.34 22.62 5.17
N ILE A 145 -19.57 22.31 4.74
CA ILE A 145 -20.68 23.25 4.67
C ILE A 145 -21.27 23.53 6.06
N ILE A 146 -21.62 22.49 6.81
CA ILE A 146 -22.39 22.64 8.05
C ILE A 146 -21.56 22.54 9.33
N THR A 147 -20.30 22.09 9.26
CA THR A 147 -19.41 22.07 10.43
C THR A 147 -19.19 23.47 10.98
N SER A 148 -19.21 23.60 12.30
CA SER A 148 -18.99 24.86 13.02
C SER A 148 -18.03 24.65 14.21
N PRO A 149 -17.58 25.73 14.89
CA PRO A 149 -16.83 25.61 16.13
C PRO A 149 -17.60 24.95 17.29
N ASP A 150 -18.93 24.81 17.17
CA ASP A 150 -19.80 24.23 18.20
C ASP A 150 -20.20 22.78 17.91
N THR A 151 -20.38 22.43 16.63
CA THR A 151 -20.79 21.08 16.22
C THR A 151 -19.94 20.55 15.08
N TYR A 152 -19.39 19.35 15.29
CA TYR A 152 -18.62 18.63 14.29
C TYR A 152 -19.52 17.68 13.49
N TYR A 153 -19.70 17.99 12.21
CA TYR A 153 -20.42 17.17 11.25
C TYR A 153 -19.42 16.48 10.32
N PHE A 154 -19.66 15.21 10.01
CA PHE A 154 -18.72 14.43 9.20
C PHE A 154 -19.42 13.37 8.37
N TYR A 155 -18.73 12.83 7.38
CA TYR A 155 -19.11 11.64 6.62
C TYR A 155 -17.94 10.67 6.63
N ILE A 156 -18.19 9.40 6.33
CA ILE A 156 -17.15 8.38 6.23
C ILE A 156 -17.00 8.04 4.74
N PRO A 157 -15.93 8.51 4.06
CA PRO A 157 -15.72 8.19 2.66
C PRO A 157 -15.81 6.69 2.40
N GLY A 158 -16.57 6.30 1.38
CA GLY A 158 -16.66 4.91 0.92
C GLY A 158 -17.48 3.97 1.80
N GLU A 159 -18.09 4.46 2.89
CA GLU A 159 -18.94 3.64 3.77
C GLU A 159 -20.13 3.05 2.99
N ASN A 160 -20.66 3.79 2.01
CA ASN A 160 -21.79 3.36 1.19
C ASN A 160 -21.41 2.85 -0.21
N GLY A 161 -20.15 2.43 -0.39
CA GLY A 161 -19.68 1.77 -1.61
C GLY A 161 -18.32 2.27 -2.06
N LEU A 162 -17.51 1.35 -2.58
CA LEU A 162 -16.18 1.60 -3.12
C LEU A 162 -16.18 1.35 -4.63
N GLY A 163 -15.36 2.10 -5.36
CA GLY A 163 -14.99 1.74 -6.74
C GLY A 163 -14.18 0.45 -6.79
N GLU A 164 -14.01 -0.14 -7.98
CA GLU A 164 -13.26 -1.40 -8.16
C GLU A 164 -11.81 -1.32 -7.64
N ASP A 165 -11.09 -0.24 -7.98
CA ASP A 165 -9.72 -0.01 -7.49
C ASP A 165 -9.66 0.15 -5.97
N GLU A 166 -10.62 0.85 -5.39
CA GLU A 166 -10.72 1.06 -3.94
C GLU A 166 -11.07 -0.25 -3.23
N GLN A 167 -11.93 -1.08 -3.83
CA GLN A 167 -12.29 -2.39 -3.31
C GLN A 167 -11.07 -3.33 -3.31
N ARG A 168 -10.22 -3.24 -4.34
CA ARG A 168 -8.93 -3.95 -4.39
C ARG A 168 -8.02 -3.52 -3.24
N VAL A 169 -7.85 -2.21 -3.01
CA VAL A 169 -7.04 -1.70 -1.89
C VAL A 169 -7.64 -2.09 -0.54
N ALA A 170 -8.96 -2.01 -0.38
CA ALA A 170 -9.66 -2.42 0.84
C ALA A 170 -9.42 -3.88 1.20
N ASN A 171 -9.24 -4.73 0.18
CA ASN A 171 -9.00 -6.17 0.35
C ASN A 171 -7.52 -6.55 0.38
N MET A 172 -6.59 -5.59 0.30
CA MET A 172 -5.15 -5.89 0.36
C MET A 172 -4.83 -6.69 1.62
N ARG A 173 -4.06 -7.77 1.41
CA ARG A 173 -3.68 -8.74 2.45
C ARG A 173 -4.84 -9.25 3.31
N GLY A 174 -6.06 -9.24 2.77
CA GLY A 174 -7.25 -9.74 3.43
C GLY A 174 -7.76 -8.86 4.57
N PHE A 175 -7.48 -7.55 4.60
CA PHE A 175 -8.00 -6.65 5.64
C PHE A 175 -9.50 -6.82 5.88
N SER A 176 -10.34 -6.73 4.83
CA SER A 176 -11.80 -6.87 4.94
C SER A 176 -12.28 -8.25 5.43
N SER A 177 -11.46 -9.30 5.30
CA SER A 177 -11.79 -10.67 5.70
C SER A 177 -11.02 -11.14 6.93
N HIS A 178 -10.14 -10.29 7.50
CA HIS A 178 -9.21 -10.66 8.54
C HIS A 178 -9.96 -11.08 9.83
N PRO A 179 -9.68 -12.26 10.41
CA PRO A 179 -10.42 -12.78 11.56
C PRO A 179 -10.44 -11.83 12.77
N THR A 180 -9.35 -11.10 13.00
CA THR A 180 -9.20 -10.14 14.11
C THR A 180 -10.26 -9.04 14.08
N PHE A 181 -10.67 -8.58 12.89
CA PHE A 181 -11.56 -7.42 12.76
C PHE A 181 -13.04 -7.77 12.71
N LYS A 182 -13.40 -9.05 12.52
CA LYS A 182 -14.81 -9.49 12.49
C LYS A 182 -15.60 -9.12 13.76
N LYS A 183 -14.91 -8.90 14.89
CA LYS A 183 -15.50 -8.53 16.18
C LYS A 183 -15.71 -7.02 16.35
N TYR A 184 -15.14 -6.20 15.47
CA TYR A 184 -15.06 -4.75 15.59
C TYR A 184 -15.65 -4.06 14.38
N ILE A 185 -15.91 -2.76 14.51
CA ILE A 185 -16.29 -1.94 13.36
C ILE A 185 -15.00 -1.61 12.60
N SER A 186 -14.86 -2.05 11.36
CA SER A 186 -13.68 -1.76 10.54
C SER A 186 -14.08 -1.41 9.11
N TRP A 187 -13.33 -0.51 8.49
CA TRP A 187 -13.51 -0.14 7.09
C TRP A 187 -12.21 0.34 6.47
N TYR A 188 -12.14 0.26 5.15
CA TYR A 188 -11.19 1.01 4.36
C TYR A 188 -11.80 2.36 4.01
N GLN A 189 -11.03 3.43 4.17
CA GLN A 189 -11.44 4.78 3.83
C GLN A 189 -10.62 5.28 2.63
N PRO A 190 -11.23 5.48 1.45
CA PRO A 190 -10.56 6.10 0.33
C PRO A 190 -10.22 7.56 0.63
N LYS A 191 -9.47 8.19 -0.29
CA LYS A 191 -9.06 9.57 -0.16
C LYS A 191 -10.30 10.47 -0.10
N GLY A 192 -10.40 11.22 0.99
CA GLY A 192 -11.45 12.22 1.17
C GLY A 192 -10.95 13.63 0.88
N ILE A 193 -11.63 14.62 1.45
CA ILE A 193 -11.22 16.03 1.39
C ILE A 193 -9.95 16.26 2.23
N ALA A 194 -9.90 15.71 3.43
CA ALA A 194 -8.82 15.91 4.39
C ALA A 194 -8.18 14.60 4.87
N THR A 195 -8.84 13.46 4.68
CA THR A 195 -8.27 12.16 5.03
C THR A 195 -7.50 11.55 3.86
N THR A 196 -6.30 11.06 4.16
CA THR A 196 -5.54 10.18 3.26
C THR A 196 -6.19 8.81 3.18
N LEU A 197 -5.73 7.99 2.23
CA LEU A 197 -6.11 6.58 2.12
C LEU A 197 -5.73 5.86 3.42
N GLN A 198 -6.69 5.23 4.10
CA GLN A 198 -6.42 4.61 5.40
C GLN A 198 -7.29 3.37 5.65
N TYR A 199 -6.76 2.46 6.45
CA TYR A 199 -7.53 1.40 7.08
C TYR A 199 -7.92 1.84 8.47
N VAL A 200 -9.15 1.51 8.90
CA VAL A 200 -9.68 1.95 10.19
C VAL A 200 -10.30 0.79 10.94
N VAL A 201 -9.99 0.69 12.23
CA VAL A 201 -10.65 -0.17 13.21
C VAL A 201 -11.14 0.72 14.35
N LEU A 202 -12.44 0.72 14.59
CA LEU A 202 -13.12 1.48 15.63
C LEU A 202 -13.56 0.53 16.75
N LEU A 203 -12.96 0.70 17.92
CA LEU A 203 -13.28 -0.03 19.13
C LEU A 203 -14.27 0.78 19.96
N CYS A 204 -15.50 0.28 20.07
CA CYS A 204 -16.57 0.88 20.86
C CYS A 204 -17.09 -0.15 21.85
N LYS A 205 -17.38 0.28 23.09
CA LYS A 205 -18.08 -0.58 24.03
C LYS A 205 -19.35 -1.16 23.36
N ASP A 206 -19.43 -2.49 23.34
CA ASP A 206 -20.52 -3.27 22.77
C ASP A 206 -20.78 -3.00 21.27
N ASN A 207 -19.74 -2.55 20.55
CA ASN A 207 -19.81 -2.14 19.15
C ASN A 207 -20.88 -1.07 18.86
N VAL A 208 -21.23 -0.25 19.86
CA VAL A 208 -22.19 0.85 19.68
C VAL A 208 -21.47 2.09 19.16
N LYS A 209 -21.70 2.45 17.89
CA LYS A 209 -21.14 3.65 17.22
C LYS A 209 -21.30 4.92 18.10
N PRO A 210 -20.31 5.83 18.17
CA PRO A 210 -20.38 7.04 18.99
C PRO A 210 -21.06 8.21 18.26
N PHE A 211 -21.74 7.94 17.16
CA PHE A 211 -22.31 8.93 16.26
C PHE A 211 -23.67 8.49 15.74
N VAL A 212 -24.45 9.48 15.32
CA VAL A 212 -25.81 9.32 14.80
C VAL A 212 -25.92 10.00 13.44
N LYS A 213 -26.82 9.48 12.60
CA LYS A 213 -27.12 10.08 11.30
C LYS A 213 -27.82 11.43 11.50
N VAL A 214 -27.39 12.42 10.72
CA VAL A 214 -28.06 13.71 10.59
C VAL A 214 -29.24 13.54 9.66
N THR A 215 -30.39 14.10 9.99
CA THR A 215 -31.55 14.09 9.10
C THR A 215 -31.48 15.24 8.09
N ASN A 216 -32.22 15.16 6.98
CA ASN A 216 -32.32 16.27 6.03
C ASN A 216 -32.81 17.55 6.71
N GLY A 217 -33.78 17.46 7.62
CA GLY A 217 -34.28 18.60 8.39
C GLY A 217 -33.23 19.23 9.28
N GLU A 218 -32.44 18.42 9.98
CA GLU A 218 -31.31 18.92 10.77
C GLU A 218 -30.25 19.58 9.89
N TYR A 219 -29.88 18.94 8.78
CA TYR A 219 -28.92 19.49 7.82
C TYR A 219 -29.35 20.88 7.33
N LEU A 220 -30.62 21.04 6.92
CA LEU A 220 -31.13 22.32 6.42
C LEU A 220 -31.18 23.40 7.50
N ALA A 221 -31.38 23.02 8.78
CA ALA A 221 -31.29 23.96 9.90
C ALA A 221 -29.85 24.46 10.12
N GLU A 222 -28.86 23.57 10.00
CA GLU A 222 -27.44 23.96 10.12
C GLU A 222 -26.93 24.70 8.89
N LEU A 223 -27.43 24.37 7.69
CA LEU A 223 -27.15 25.12 6.48
C LEU A 223 -27.62 26.58 6.61
N GLU A 224 -28.79 26.83 7.20
CA GLU A 224 -29.26 28.19 7.47
C GLU A 224 -28.27 29.00 8.30
N LYS A 225 -27.76 28.40 9.39
CA LYS A 225 -26.73 29.02 10.23
C LYS A 225 -25.43 29.22 9.47
N ALA A 226 -25.06 28.27 8.62
CA ALA A 226 -23.84 28.34 7.82
C ALA A 226 -23.90 29.50 6.80
N ILE A 227 -25.04 29.69 6.13
CA ILE A 227 -25.28 30.83 5.23
C ILE A 227 -25.11 32.17 5.96
N GLU A 228 -25.59 32.28 7.21
CA GLU A 228 -25.41 33.48 8.03
C GLU A 228 -23.96 33.71 8.45
N ARG A 229 -23.22 32.64 8.79
CA ARG A 229 -21.79 32.73 9.12
C ARG A 229 -20.97 33.17 7.91
N ASP A 230 -21.25 32.59 6.73
CA ASP A 230 -20.60 32.93 5.46
C ASP A 230 -20.78 34.42 5.13
N ALA A 231 -22.00 34.93 5.21
CA ALA A 231 -22.27 36.36 5.00
C ALA A 231 -21.52 37.28 5.97
N LYS A 232 -21.43 36.90 7.26
CA LYS A 232 -20.64 37.68 8.25
C LYS A 232 -19.15 37.66 7.92
N GLU A 233 -18.65 36.53 7.46
CA GLU A 233 -17.25 36.33 7.11
C GLU A 233 -16.84 37.09 5.83
N ASP A 234 -17.70 37.11 4.80
CA ASP A 234 -17.50 37.90 3.58
C ASP A 234 -17.41 39.40 3.89
N ILE A 235 -18.33 39.92 4.71
CA ILE A 235 -18.28 41.32 5.17
C ILE A 235 -17.00 41.59 5.96
N ARG A 236 -16.57 40.65 6.82
CA ARG A 236 -15.33 40.77 7.60
C ARG A 236 -14.09 40.81 6.69
N ARG A 237 -14.12 40.13 5.55
CA ARG A 237 -13.06 40.13 4.53
C ARG A 237 -13.03 41.40 3.68
N GLY A 238 -14.03 42.27 3.83
CA GLY A 238 -14.13 43.55 3.14
C GLY A 238 -15.08 43.55 1.94
N ASP A 239 -15.87 42.49 1.75
CA ASP A 239 -16.86 42.45 0.68
C ASP A 239 -17.97 43.48 0.93
N ASN A 240 -18.56 43.98 -0.16
CA ASN A 240 -19.60 45.00 -0.09
C ASN A 240 -20.83 44.47 0.69
N ALA A 241 -21.10 45.05 1.86
CA ALA A 241 -22.16 44.59 2.74
C ALA A 241 -23.55 44.59 2.10
N ALA A 242 -23.86 45.54 1.20
CA ALA A 242 -25.15 45.55 0.51
C ALA A 242 -25.29 44.36 -0.45
N SER A 243 -24.23 44.04 -1.20
CA SER A 243 -24.18 42.86 -2.08
C SER A 243 -24.31 41.57 -1.29
N VAL A 244 -23.54 41.42 -0.20
CA VAL A 244 -23.58 40.23 0.66
C VAL A 244 -24.97 40.05 1.29
N ASN A 245 -25.59 41.13 1.78
CA ASN A 245 -26.94 41.07 2.35
C ASN A 245 -28.00 40.70 1.29
N ALA A 246 -27.87 41.17 0.05
CA ALA A 246 -28.77 40.78 -1.04
C ALA A 246 -28.65 39.27 -1.34
N LEU A 247 -27.42 38.73 -1.37
CA LEU A 247 -27.17 37.29 -1.53
C LEU A 247 -27.74 36.48 -0.35
N LEU A 248 -27.54 36.95 0.89
CA LEU A 248 -28.09 36.32 2.10
C LEU A 248 -29.61 36.19 2.02
N ILE A 249 -30.32 37.24 1.61
CA ILE A 249 -31.79 37.21 1.43
C ILE A 249 -32.18 36.18 0.37
N LYS A 250 -31.50 36.17 -0.78
CA LYS A 250 -31.77 35.23 -1.86
C LYS A 250 -31.54 33.78 -1.41
N ARG A 251 -30.42 33.50 -0.75
CA ARG A 251 -30.08 32.18 -0.19
C ARG A 251 -31.12 31.69 0.82
N LYS A 252 -31.58 32.56 1.73
CA LYS A 252 -32.65 32.22 2.70
C LYS A 252 -33.99 31.92 2.02
N ALA A 253 -34.36 32.68 1.00
CA ALA A 253 -35.57 32.43 0.24
C ALA A 253 -35.52 31.08 -0.50
N GLU A 254 -34.39 30.73 -1.12
CA GLU A 254 -34.22 29.41 -1.75
C GLU A 254 -34.21 28.28 -0.73
N LEU A 255 -33.57 28.47 0.44
CA LEU A 255 -33.60 27.49 1.52
C LEU A 255 -35.03 27.21 2.02
N ALA A 256 -35.87 28.24 2.13
CA ALA A 256 -37.27 28.08 2.51
C ALA A 256 -38.05 27.24 1.47
N LYS A 257 -37.83 27.49 0.17
CA LYS A 257 -38.42 26.68 -0.91
C LYS A 257 -37.95 25.21 -0.85
N LEU A 258 -36.67 24.99 -0.55
CA LEU A 258 -36.11 23.64 -0.40
C LEU A 258 -36.73 22.89 0.78
N LYS A 259 -36.89 23.55 1.93
CA LYS A 259 -37.55 22.98 3.11
C LYS A 259 -38.99 22.57 2.81
N GLU A 260 -39.78 23.44 2.16
CA GLU A 260 -41.18 23.14 1.83
C GLU A 260 -41.29 21.97 0.83
N ARG A 261 -40.46 21.97 -0.22
CA ARG A 261 -40.47 20.89 -1.22
C ARG A 261 -40.12 19.53 -0.63
N ASN A 262 -39.17 19.50 0.30
CA ASN A 262 -38.67 18.27 0.91
C ASN A 262 -39.34 17.96 2.26
N LYS A 263 -40.48 18.59 2.59
CA LYS A 263 -41.13 18.47 3.90
C LYS A 263 -41.42 17.02 4.31
N SER A 264 -41.79 16.16 3.35
CA SER A 264 -42.07 14.73 3.58
C SER A 264 -40.81 13.89 3.82
N ARG A 265 -39.62 14.44 3.55
CA ARG A 265 -38.33 13.75 3.59
C ARG A 265 -37.37 14.33 4.63
N LEU A 266 -37.83 15.27 5.47
CA LEU A 266 -36.99 15.91 6.48
C LEU A 266 -36.49 14.95 7.57
N SER A 267 -37.17 13.83 7.79
CA SER A 267 -36.76 12.78 8.72
C SER A 267 -35.78 11.78 8.10
N GLU A 268 -35.62 11.76 6.78
CA GLU A 268 -34.66 10.87 6.11
C GLU A 268 -33.22 11.26 6.47
N PRO A 269 -32.29 10.30 6.54
CA PRO A 269 -30.88 10.60 6.71
C PRO A 269 -30.28 11.42 5.54
N ALA A 270 -29.54 12.46 5.90
CA ALA A 270 -28.79 13.28 4.96
C ALA A 270 -27.58 12.52 4.40
N LYS A 271 -27.27 12.77 3.12
CA LYS A 271 -26.15 12.17 2.39
C LYS A 271 -25.31 13.24 1.72
N GLN A 272 -23.98 13.11 1.78
CA GLN A 272 -23.03 14.13 1.34
C GLN A 272 -23.18 14.53 -0.14
N SER A 273 -23.42 13.57 -1.05
CA SER A 273 -23.62 13.87 -2.49
C SER A 273 -24.99 14.46 -2.83
N LYS A 274 -25.95 14.44 -1.89
CA LYS A 274 -27.36 14.80 -2.14
C LYS A 274 -27.79 16.08 -1.44
N VAL A 275 -26.95 16.63 -0.56
CA VAL A 275 -27.28 17.82 0.22
C VAL A 275 -26.94 19.10 -0.54
N PRO A 276 -27.73 20.18 -0.35
CA PRO A 276 -27.42 21.47 -0.95
C PRO A 276 -26.16 22.12 -0.36
N GLY A 277 -25.46 22.91 -1.17
CA GLY A 277 -24.32 23.75 -0.79
C GLY A 277 -24.71 25.11 -0.22
N LEU A 278 -23.70 25.94 0.12
CA LEU A 278 -23.89 27.31 0.65
C LEU A 278 -24.48 28.27 -0.38
N HIS A 279 -24.07 28.14 -1.64
CA HIS A 279 -24.41 29.06 -2.73
C HIS A 279 -25.73 28.70 -3.41
N LEU A 280 -26.81 28.68 -2.64
CA LEU A 280 -28.17 28.33 -3.10
C LEU A 280 -28.70 29.25 -4.22
N GLU A 281 -28.14 30.46 -4.35
CA GLU A 281 -28.48 31.42 -5.39
C GLU A 281 -28.20 30.93 -6.82
N ASN A 282 -27.32 29.93 -6.95
CA ASN A 282 -26.83 29.36 -8.20
C ASN A 282 -27.43 27.97 -8.49
N THR A 283 -28.15 27.37 -7.54
CA THR A 283 -28.77 26.06 -7.75
C THR A 283 -30.11 26.23 -8.44
N SER A 284 -30.32 25.54 -9.57
CA SER A 284 -31.68 25.34 -10.06
C SER A 284 -32.40 24.52 -8.99
N SER A 285 -33.52 25.01 -8.48
CA SER A 285 -34.18 24.42 -7.31
C SER A 285 -34.56 22.93 -7.47
N ALA A 286 -34.44 22.35 -8.67
CA ALA A 286 -34.92 21.02 -9.07
C ALA A 286 -34.08 19.81 -8.61
N GLU A 287 -32.86 19.96 -8.07
CA GLU A 287 -31.92 18.82 -8.03
C GLU A 287 -31.45 18.33 -6.64
N SER A 288 -31.63 19.11 -5.57
CA SER A 288 -31.12 18.72 -4.24
C SER A 288 -31.99 17.65 -3.57
N PHE A 289 -31.35 16.60 -3.05
CA PHE A 289 -31.90 15.35 -2.48
C PHE A 289 -32.40 14.26 -3.44
N GLU A 290 -32.51 14.56 -4.75
CA GLU A 290 -33.08 13.62 -5.73
C GLU A 290 -32.05 13.06 -6.74
N ASN A 291 -31.06 13.86 -7.16
CA ASN A 291 -30.08 13.43 -8.17
C ASN A 291 -28.68 13.20 -7.58
N ALA A 292 -28.27 11.94 -7.47
CA ALA A 292 -26.85 11.61 -7.38
C ALA A 292 -26.56 10.33 -8.17
N ASN A 293 -26.15 10.49 -9.43
CA ASN A 293 -25.54 9.45 -10.25
C ASN A 293 -24.02 9.29 -9.99
N HIS A 294 -23.51 9.83 -8.88
CA HIS A 294 -22.08 9.83 -8.57
C HIS A 294 -21.78 8.95 -7.34
N SER A 295 -20.60 8.33 -7.33
CA SER A 295 -19.94 7.82 -6.14
C SER A 295 -19.96 8.91 -5.04
N GLY A 296 -20.28 8.54 -3.79
CA GLY A 296 -20.40 9.51 -2.67
C GLY A 296 -21.75 9.54 -1.95
N ASN A 297 -22.50 8.44 -1.93
CA ASN A 297 -23.76 8.31 -1.17
C ASN A 297 -23.58 8.24 0.36
N ASP A 298 -22.43 8.67 0.89
CA ASP A 298 -22.08 8.58 2.31
C ASP A 298 -23.03 9.41 3.17
N PHE A 299 -23.46 8.85 4.29
CA PHE A 299 -24.32 9.56 5.23
C PHE A 299 -23.55 10.67 5.93
N ILE A 300 -24.26 11.72 6.31
CA ILE A 300 -23.74 12.75 7.20
C ILE A 300 -24.07 12.35 8.64
N TYR A 301 -23.09 12.51 9.50
CA TYR A 301 -23.10 12.14 10.91
C TYR A 301 -22.74 13.33 11.79
N LYS A 302 -23.16 13.22 13.04
CA LYS A 302 -22.64 13.99 14.17
C LYS A 302 -22.33 13.04 15.32
N LEU A 303 -21.45 13.45 16.23
CA LEU A 303 -21.25 12.70 17.47
C LEU A 303 -22.50 12.74 18.34
N ASP A 304 -22.77 11.66 19.06
CA ASP A 304 -23.79 11.64 20.10
C ASP A 304 -23.42 12.69 21.17
N PRO A 305 -24.30 13.66 21.49
CA PRO A 305 -23.97 14.75 22.42
C PRO A 305 -23.59 14.27 23.82
N ALA A 306 -24.22 13.20 24.32
CA ALA A 306 -23.91 12.65 25.63
C ALA A 306 -22.52 12.01 25.63
N LYS A 307 -22.19 11.24 24.58
CA LYS A 307 -20.84 10.69 24.41
C LYS A 307 -19.78 11.78 24.23
N LEU A 308 -20.08 12.82 23.45
CA LEU A 308 -19.17 13.95 23.23
C LEU A 308 -18.82 14.67 24.55
N ALA A 309 -19.81 14.90 25.40
CA ALA A 309 -19.59 15.51 26.72
C ALA A 309 -18.64 14.66 27.59
N LEU A 310 -18.79 13.33 27.55
CA LEU A 310 -17.98 12.38 28.32
C LEU A 310 -16.52 12.30 27.83
N THR A 311 -16.19 12.75 26.62
CA THR A 311 -14.81 12.73 26.12
C THR A 311 -13.83 13.60 26.94
N LYS A 312 -14.36 14.56 27.70
CA LYS A 312 -13.58 15.41 28.62
C LYS A 312 -13.15 14.68 29.90
N SER A 313 -13.74 13.53 30.19
CA SER A 313 -13.40 12.71 31.35
C SER A 313 -12.18 11.82 31.10
N ASP A 314 -11.70 11.18 32.15
CA ASP A 314 -10.63 10.18 32.07
C ASP A 314 -11.07 8.83 31.50
N GLN A 315 -12.37 8.64 31.25
CA GLN A 315 -12.91 7.41 30.70
C GLN A 315 -12.99 7.49 29.17
N PRO A 316 -12.28 6.62 28.43
CA PRO A 316 -12.40 6.52 26.98
C PRO A 316 -13.81 6.15 26.54
N GLN A 317 -14.30 6.82 25.49
CA GLN A 317 -15.62 6.56 24.91
C GLN A 317 -15.54 5.64 23.69
N TRP A 318 -14.51 5.80 22.87
CA TRP A 318 -14.12 4.89 21.78
C TRP A 318 -12.61 4.98 21.53
N ILE A 319 -12.06 4.00 20.84
CA ILE A 319 -10.67 4.00 20.37
C ILE A 319 -10.69 3.87 18.84
N LEU A 320 -10.06 4.81 18.15
CA LEU A 320 -9.83 4.76 16.72
C LEU A 320 -8.40 4.27 16.48
N ILE A 321 -8.26 3.18 15.73
CA ILE A 321 -6.96 2.69 15.26
C ILE A 321 -6.96 2.86 13.75
N ALA A 322 -6.06 3.67 13.23
CA ALA A 322 -5.99 3.98 11.80
C ALA A 322 -4.55 3.96 11.30
N TRP A 323 -4.33 3.55 10.06
CA TRP A 323 -3.02 3.63 9.42
C TRP A 323 -3.12 3.79 7.92
N GLU A 324 -2.07 4.35 7.33
CA GLU A 324 -2.04 4.74 5.94
C GLU A 324 -2.02 3.52 5.00
N ALA A 325 -2.92 3.52 4.01
CA ALA A 325 -3.04 2.45 3.02
C ALA A 325 -2.12 2.65 1.81
N GLU A 326 -1.69 3.89 1.56
CA GLU A 326 -0.91 4.24 0.37
C GLU A 326 0.43 3.49 0.29
N GLY A 327 1.10 3.27 1.43
CA GLY A 327 2.35 2.52 1.46
C GLY A 327 2.21 1.08 0.97
N VAL A 328 1.10 0.43 1.31
CA VAL A 328 0.78 -0.93 0.84
C VAL A 328 0.40 -0.90 -0.64
N ALA A 329 -0.44 0.06 -1.03
CA ALA A 329 -0.94 0.19 -2.40
C ALA A 329 0.16 0.49 -3.42
N ASN A 330 1.21 1.21 -3.00
CA ASN A 330 2.37 1.52 -3.83
C ASN A 330 3.45 0.42 -3.80
N GLY A 331 3.20 -0.73 -3.16
CA GLY A 331 4.16 -1.84 -3.08
C GLY A 331 5.42 -1.48 -2.29
N ASN A 332 5.34 -0.53 -1.35
CA ASN A 332 6.48 -0.15 -0.51
C ASN A 332 6.64 -1.14 0.65
N GLU A 333 7.85 -1.67 0.83
CA GLU A 333 8.17 -2.65 1.88
C GLU A 333 7.85 -2.16 3.30
N ALA A 334 8.20 -0.91 3.63
CA ALA A 334 7.93 -0.36 4.95
C ALA A 334 6.42 -0.19 5.21
N GLY A 335 5.67 0.24 4.19
CA GLY A 335 4.21 0.33 4.25
C GLY A 335 3.54 -1.03 4.40
N ALA A 336 3.98 -2.03 3.63
CA ALA A 336 3.50 -3.40 3.71
C ALA A 336 3.82 -4.05 5.07
N HIS A 337 5.00 -3.79 5.64
CA HIS A 337 5.38 -4.27 6.97
C HIS A 337 4.56 -3.60 8.08
N LEU A 338 4.32 -2.28 7.99
CA LEU A 338 3.40 -1.58 8.89
C LEU A 338 2.01 -2.22 8.83
N HIS A 339 1.45 -2.38 7.63
CA HIS A 339 0.13 -2.98 7.47
C HIS A 339 0.06 -4.40 8.01
N GLN A 340 1.04 -5.25 7.71
CA GLN A 340 1.11 -6.61 8.28
C GLN A 340 1.13 -6.57 9.81
N SER A 341 1.89 -5.65 10.40
CA SER A 341 1.96 -5.52 11.86
C SER A 341 0.61 -5.12 12.47
N MET A 342 -0.19 -4.34 11.74
CA MET A 342 -1.56 -4.00 12.14
C MET A 342 -2.50 -5.18 12.02
N LEU A 343 -2.36 -6.03 11.00
CA LEU A 343 -3.18 -7.23 10.88
C LEU A 343 -2.86 -8.26 11.96
N ASP A 344 -1.57 -8.49 12.21
CA ASP A 344 -1.09 -9.71 12.87
C ASP A 344 -0.49 -9.51 14.26
N ASN A 345 0.04 -8.33 14.59
CA ASN A 345 0.85 -8.14 15.80
C ASN A 345 0.12 -7.33 16.88
N ILE A 346 -0.70 -6.36 16.49
CA ILE A 346 -1.47 -5.54 17.43
C ILE A 346 -2.54 -6.40 18.11
N ASN A 347 -2.58 -6.36 19.44
CA ASN A 347 -3.55 -7.10 20.23
C ASN A 347 -4.81 -6.25 20.49
N TYR A 348 -5.71 -6.21 19.51
CA TYR A 348 -6.97 -5.44 19.58
C TYR A 348 -7.86 -5.87 20.74
N ASP A 349 -7.93 -7.18 21.02
CA ASP A 349 -8.72 -7.73 22.13
C ASP A 349 -8.21 -7.22 23.49
N TYR A 350 -6.89 -7.12 23.67
CA TYR A 350 -6.32 -6.51 24.87
C TYR A 350 -6.70 -5.03 24.96
N ILE A 351 -6.50 -4.24 23.89
CA ILE A 351 -6.79 -2.80 23.88
C ILE A 351 -8.28 -2.56 24.21
N TYR A 352 -9.17 -3.33 23.58
CA TYR A 352 -10.61 -3.29 23.82
C TYR A 352 -10.94 -3.57 25.29
N ASN A 353 -10.45 -4.69 25.82
CA ASN A 353 -10.72 -5.05 27.22
C ASN A 353 -10.10 -4.07 28.21
N TYR A 354 -8.93 -3.50 27.91
CA TYR A 354 -8.29 -2.51 28.79
C TYR A 354 -9.19 -1.31 29.06
N PHE A 355 -9.91 -0.83 28.05
CA PHE A 355 -10.75 0.36 28.19
C PHE A 355 -12.20 0.06 28.54
N PHE A 356 -12.76 -1.06 28.08
CA PHE A 356 -14.19 -1.33 28.21
C PHE A 356 -14.55 -2.49 29.14
N TYR A 357 -13.60 -3.37 29.45
CA TYR A 357 -13.75 -4.57 30.28
C TYR A 357 -12.49 -4.86 31.13
N PRO A 358 -12.00 -3.90 31.92
CA PRO A 358 -10.69 -3.99 32.57
C PRO A 358 -10.57 -5.17 33.53
N GLU A 359 -11.68 -5.68 34.05
CA GLU A 359 -11.73 -6.89 34.88
C GLU A 359 -11.25 -8.15 34.16
N LYS A 360 -11.40 -8.23 32.83
CA LYS A 360 -10.97 -9.39 32.03
C LYS A 360 -9.45 -9.47 31.84
N ILE A 361 -8.75 -8.35 32.04
CA ILE A 361 -7.30 -8.27 31.84
C ILE A 361 -6.56 -7.76 33.08
N LYS A 362 -7.22 -7.76 34.24
CA LYS A 362 -6.63 -7.26 35.49
C LYS A 362 -5.35 -8.05 35.81
N GLY A 363 -4.23 -7.34 35.95
CA GLY A 363 -2.92 -7.94 36.22
C GLY A 363 -2.24 -8.58 35.01
N ILE A 364 -2.87 -8.57 33.84
CA ILE A 364 -2.27 -9.06 32.59
C ILE A 364 -1.59 -7.87 31.90
N ALA A 365 -0.28 -7.97 31.66
CA ALA A 365 0.44 -6.97 30.89
C ALA A 365 0.17 -7.12 29.38
N TYR A 366 0.24 -6.01 28.64
CA TYR A 366 0.12 -6.04 27.19
C TYR A 366 1.18 -6.97 26.58
N LYS A 367 0.75 -7.79 25.63
CA LYS A 367 1.63 -8.57 24.76
C LYS A 367 1.08 -8.52 23.32
N PRO A 368 1.95 -8.31 22.32
CA PRO A 368 1.54 -8.42 20.93
C PRO A 368 1.12 -9.86 20.63
N LEU A 369 0.28 -10.04 19.60
CA LEU A 369 -0.18 -11.38 19.18
C LEU A 369 0.96 -12.21 18.56
N LYS A 370 1.89 -11.54 17.87
CA LYS A 370 3.13 -12.10 17.31
C LYS A 370 4.29 -11.13 17.57
N SER A 371 5.53 -11.61 17.54
CA SER A 371 6.66 -10.71 17.74
C SER A 371 6.84 -9.75 16.55
N PRO A 372 7.14 -8.46 16.78
CA PRO A 372 7.25 -7.44 15.72
C PRO A 372 8.44 -7.60 14.78
N THR A 373 9.37 -8.49 15.14
CA THR A 373 10.58 -8.84 14.37
C THR A 373 10.59 -10.30 13.97
N GLU A 374 9.50 -11.03 14.24
CA GLU A 374 9.38 -12.42 13.86
C GLU A 374 9.32 -12.53 12.35
N GLU A 375 10.44 -12.91 11.75
CA GLU A 375 10.43 -13.30 10.35
C GLU A 375 9.70 -14.64 10.25
N ILE A 376 8.77 -14.73 9.29
CA ILE A 376 8.16 -16.01 8.92
C ILE A 376 9.32 -16.92 8.52
N LYS A 377 9.68 -17.84 9.42
CA LYS A 377 10.71 -18.83 9.13
C LYS A 377 10.18 -19.70 8.01
N ASN A 378 10.81 -19.60 6.84
CA ASN A 378 10.53 -20.53 5.77
C ASN A 378 10.85 -21.93 6.30
N SER A 379 9.88 -22.83 6.26
CA SER A 379 10.10 -24.22 6.59
C SER A 379 10.86 -24.86 5.44
N THR A 380 12.08 -25.28 5.73
CA THR A 380 12.92 -25.99 4.76
C THR A 380 12.46 -27.43 4.66
N THR A 381 12.22 -27.88 3.43
CA THR A 381 12.03 -29.30 3.12
C THR A 381 13.31 -29.90 2.55
N GLU A 382 13.35 -31.23 2.44
CA GLU A 382 14.49 -31.92 1.84
C GLU A 382 14.65 -31.53 0.36
N ALA A 383 15.89 -31.38 -0.09
CA ALA A 383 16.20 -31.15 -1.49
C ALA A 383 15.81 -32.36 -2.34
N SER A 384 15.26 -32.11 -3.53
CA SER A 384 14.95 -33.17 -4.49
C SER A 384 16.21 -33.94 -4.93
N THR A 385 16.02 -35.13 -5.49
CA THR A 385 17.11 -35.90 -6.11
C THR A 385 17.81 -35.12 -7.22
N ILE A 386 17.05 -34.31 -7.99
CA ILE A 386 17.60 -33.48 -9.06
C ILE A 386 18.47 -32.36 -8.47
N SER A 387 17.98 -31.70 -7.41
CA SER A 387 18.73 -30.68 -6.68
C SER A 387 20.04 -31.23 -6.11
N LYS A 388 20.00 -32.40 -5.46
CA LYS A 388 21.21 -33.06 -4.93
C LYS A 388 22.19 -33.42 -6.04
N LYS A 389 21.71 -33.96 -7.16
CA LYS A 389 22.54 -34.31 -8.32
C LYS A 389 23.22 -33.08 -8.92
N ASN A 390 22.47 -32.00 -9.16
CA ASN A 390 23.02 -30.78 -9.75
C ASN A 390 23.98 -30.06 -8.79
N ALA A 391 23.75 -30.12 -7.47
CA ALA A 391 24.68 -29.57 -6.49
C ALA A 391 26.05 -30.28 -6.47
N ALA A 392 26.10 -31.55 -6.88
CA ALA A 392 27.33 -32.33 -6.98
C ALA A 392 28.06 -32.18 -8.33
N ASP A 393 27.41 -31.60 -9.34
CA ASP A 393 27.97 -31.41 -10.68
C ASP A 393 28.71 -30.08 -10.77
N ALA A 394 30.04 -30.13 -10.86
CA ALA A 394 30.90 -28.95 -10.91
C ALA A 394 30.70 -28.08 -12.16
N SER A 395 30.06 -28.60 -13.21
CA SER A 395 29.70 -27.79 -14.38
C SER A 395 28.47 -26.91 -14.11
N VAL A 396 27.64 -27.26 -13.11
CA VAL A 396 26.44 -26.52 -12.74
C VAL A 396 26.80 -25.42 -11.74
N ILE A 397 26.65 -24.18 -12.18
CA ILE A 397 26.99 -22.98 -11.37
C ILE A 397 25.82 -22.57 -10.49
N PHE A 398 24.60 -22.86 -10.93
CA PHE A 398 23.39 -22.56 -10.18
C PHE A 398 22.28 -23.55 -10.56
N PHE A 399 21.56 -24.04 -9.55
CA PHE A 399 20.33 -24.80 -9.74
C PHE A 399 19.32 -24.46 -8.65
N ASP A 400 18.08 -24.23 -9.04
CA ASP A 400 16.96 -24.11 -8.10
C ASP A 400 15.67 -24.66 -8.72
N ASP A 401 15.10 -25.66 -8.06
CA ASP A 401 13.80 -26.27 -8.38
C ASP A 401 12.75 -26.00 -7.30
N PHE A 402 13.06 -25.12 -6.34
CA PHE A 402 12.24 -24.77 -5.19
C PHE A 402 11.83 -25.97 -4.32
N SER A 403 12.47 -27.13 -4.49
CA SER A 403 12.09 -28.36 -3.76
C SER A 403 12.24 -28.22 -2.25
N GLN A 404 13.14 -27.35 -1.79
CA GLN A 404 13.42 -27.05 -0.39
C GLN A 404 12.44 -26.05 0.25
N ASN A 405 11.49 -25.50 -0.51
CA ASN A 405 10.51 -24.53 -0.01
C ASN A 405 9.19 -25.18 0.33
N ALA A 406 8.54 -24.83 1.44
CA ALA A 406 7.13 -25.18 1.59
C ALA A 406 6.23 -24.37 0.65
N ALA A 407 5.13 -24.97 0.19
CA ALA A 407 4.13 -24.27 -0.62
C ALA A 407 3.47 -23.14 0.19
N GLY A 408 3.14 -22.03 -0.49
CA GLY A 408 2.62 -20.79 0.09
C GLY A 408 3.67 -19.86 0.68
N GLN A 409 4.96 -20.25 0.73
CA GLN A 409 6.02 -19.43 1.32
C GLN A 409 6.84 -18.66 0.28
N LYS A 410 7.57 -17.64 0.75
CA LYS A 410 8.56 -16.94 -0.09
C LYS A 410 9.66 -17.93 -0.52
N PRO A 411 10.17 -17.83 -1.76
CA PRO A 411 11.31 -18.63 -2.21
C PRO A 411 12.56 -18.35 -1.36
N ILE A 412 13.30 -19.40 -0.98
CA ILE A 412 14.49 -19.30 -0.14
C ILE A 412 15.65 -18.90 -1.04
N GLY A 413 16.44 -17.89 -0.66
CA GLY A 413 17.56 -17.43 -1.49
C GLY A 413 17.13 -16.59 -2.70
N TRP A 414 15.90 -16.09 -2.72
CA TRP A 414 15.38 -15.18 -3.73
C TRP A 414 14.81 -13.92 -3.08
N LYS A 415 14.97 -12.76 -3.75
CA LYS A 415 14.29 -11.51 -3.41
C LYS A 415 13.19 -11.27 -4.45
N SER A 416 12.01 -10.90 -3.98
CA SER A 416 10.88 -10.48 -4.80
C SER A 416 10.40 -9.13 -4.31
N GLU A 417 10.01 -8.25 -5.21
CA GLU A 417 9.17 -7.09 -4.86
C GLU A 417 7.72 -7.53 -4.63
N LEU A 418 6.94 -6.64 -4.03
CA LEU A 418 5.50 -6.76 -3.92
C LEU A 418 4.83 -6.53 -5.28
N ASN A 419 3.76 -7.27 -5.56
CA ASN A 419 2.87 -6.97 -6.69
C ASN A 419 1.78 -5.95 -6.29
N LEU A 420 0.84 -5.72 -7.21
CA LEU A 420 -0.31 -4.84 -7.00
C LEU A 420 -1.25 -5.26 -5.86
N ASP A 421 -1.24 -6.54 -5.48
CA ASP A 421 -2.04 -7.08 -4.37
C ASP A 421 -1.23 -7.08 -3.05
N ALA A 422 -0.08 -6.40 -3.05
CA ALA A 422 0.89 -6.36 -1.96
C ALA A 422 1.39 -7.75 -1.53
N ASN A 423 1.53 -8.66 -2.49
CA ASN A 423 2.04 -10.02 -2.31
C ASN A 423 3.40 -10.21 -2.99
N TYR A 424 4.30 -10.94 -2.32
CA TYR A 424 5.55 -11.40 -2.92
C TYR A 424 5.30 -12.58 -3.86
N ALA A 425 6.26 -12.87 -4.74
CA ALA A 425 6.31 -14.17 -5.39
C ALA A 425 6.40 -15.29 -4.33
N SER A 426 5.69 -16.39 -4.56
CA SER A 426 5.58 -17.50 -3.60
C SER A 426 5.69 -18.85 -4.27
N VAL A 427 6.15 -19.85 -3.52
CA VAL A 427 6.28 -21.22 -4.02
C VAL A 427 4.94 -21.93 -3.96
N THR A 428 4.59 -22.67 -5.01
CA THR A 428 3.33 -23.40 -5.14
C THR A 428 3.53 -24.78 -5.78
N THR A 429 2.47 -25.58 -5.77
CA THR A 429 2.36 -26.85 -6.49
C THR A 429 1.31 -26.71 -7.59
N LEU A 430 1.50 -27.39 -8.72
CA LEU A 430 0.58 -27.30 -9.85
C LEU A 430 -0.15 -28.63 -10.10
N PRO A 431 -1.45 -28.60 -10.45
CA PRO A 431 -2.18 -29.81 -10.82
C PRO A 431 -1.47 -30.56 -11.97
N GLY A 432 -1.25 -31.86 -11.78
CA GLY A 432 -0.66 -32.73 -12.80
C GLY A 432 0.78 -32.39 -13.21
N LYS A 433 1.51 -31.57 -12.43
CA LYS A 433 2.95 -31.32 -12.62
C LYS A 433 3.71 -31.64 -11.35
N ASP A 434 4.78 -32.40 -11.51
CA ASP A 434 5.68 -32.70 -10.40
C ASP A 434 6.48 -31.47 -9.97
N GLY A 435 6.94 -31.52 -8.71
CA GLY A 435 7.83 -30.51 -8.15
C GLY A 435 7.12 -29.25 -7.66
N LYS A 436 7.93 -28.24 -7.37
CA LYS A 436 7.49 -26.96 -6.83
C LYS A 436 7.86 -25.84 -7.81
N TRP A 437 7.05 -24.80 -7.78
CA TRP A 437 7.09 -23.74 -8.77
C TRP A 437 7.04 -22.39 -8.08
N LEU A 438 7.81 -21.43 -8.57
CA LEU A 438 7.68 -20.05 -8.14
C LEU A 438 6.56 -19.38 -8.94
N GLU A 439 5.47 -19.02 -8.27
CA GLU A 439 4.40 -18.22 -8.85
C GLU A 439 4.83 -16.74 -8.92
N ILE A 440 4.74 -16.17 -10.12
CA ILE A 440 5.03 -14.77 -10.42
C ILE A 440 3.78 -14.14 -11.04
N LYS A 441 3.07 -13.34 -10.23
CA LYS A 441 1.86 -12.60 -10.58
C LYS A 441 2.13 -11.09 -10.45
N GLY A 442 2.63 -10.49 -11.53
CA GLY A 442 2.78 -9.03 -11.61
C GLY A 442 3.99 -8.43 -10.88
N GLN A 443 4.89 -9.23 -10.30
CA GLN A 443 6.13 -8.73 -9.71
C GLN A 443 7.10 -8.23 -10.78
N ASN A 444 7.65 -7.03 -10.59
CA ASN A 444 8.59 -6.41 -11.55
C ASN A 444 10.06 -6.82 -11.32
N LYS A 445 10.37 -7.38 -10.15
CA LYS A 445 11.72 -7.79 -9.77
C LYS A 445 11.67 -9.04 -8.92
N VAL A 446 12.16 -10.14 -9.48
CA VAL A 446 12.41 -11.40 -8.79
C VAL A 446 13.84 -11.83 -9.11
N ILE A 447 14.70 -11.93 -8.10
CA ILE A 447 16.15 -12.13 -8.28
C ILE A 447 16.69 -13.24 -7.39
N PRO A 448 17.57 -14.13 -7.89
CA PRO A 448 18.28 -15.08 -7.05
C PRO A 448 19.43 -14.38 -6.33
N LEU A 449 19.47 -14.50 -5.01
CA LEU A 449 20.48 -13.90 -4.14
C LEU A 449 21.75 -14.76 -4.07
N ASN A 450 21.60 -16.08 -4.18
CA ASN A 450 22.70 -17.04 -4.05
C ASN A 450 23.41 -17.34 -5.39
N LEU A 451 23.00 -16.69 -6.48
CA LEU A 451 23.63 -16.84 -7.79
C LEU A 451 25.03 -16.21 -7.78
N LYS A 452 26.06 -17.06 -7.93
CA LYS A 452 27.45 -16.60 -8.11
C LYS A 452 27.56 -15.80 -9.41
N LYS A 453 28.13 -14.60 -9.29
CA LYS A 453 28.31 -13.63 -10.39
C LYS A 453 29.79 -13.23 -10.48
N PRO A 454 30.31 -12.92 -11.68
CA PRO A 454 29.64 -12.99 -12.97
C PRO A 454 29.33 -14.44 -13.41
N LEU A 455 28.37 -14.60 -14.32
CA LEU A 455 28.16 -15.88 -15.01
C LEU A 455 29.41 -16.26 -15.82
N PRO A 456 29.66 -17.56 -16.09
CA PRO A 456 30.76 -17.99 -16.95
C PRO A 456 30.73 -17.31 -18.32
N GLN A 457 31.89 -17.22 -18.98
CA GLN A 457 31.96 -16.65 -20.32
C GLN A 457 31.06 -17.40 -21.29
N ASP A 458 31.13 -18.74 -21.32
CA ASP A 458 30.24 -19.57 -22.12
C ASP A 458 29.38 -20.41 -21.19
N PHE A 459 28.07 -20.36 -21.40
CA PHE A 459 27.11 -20.97 -20.50
C PHE A 459 25.82 -21.38 -21.21
N GLU A 460 25.14 -22.34 -20.61
CA GLU A 460 23.76 -22.68 -20.89
C GLU A 460 22.90 -22.29 -19.69
N LEU A 461 21.85 -21.51 -19.93
CA LEU A 461 20.81 -21.20 -18.97
C LEU A 461 19.52 -21.89 -19.43
N SER A 462 18.92 -22.70 -18.58
CA SER A 462 17.62 -23.32 -18.84
C SER A 462 16.67 -23.22 -17.65
N PHE A 463 15.37 -23.18 -17.92
CA PHE A 463 14.32 -23.18 -16.90
C PHE A 463 13.00 -23.66 -17.48
N ASP A 464 12.11 -24.11 -16.62
CA ASP A 464 10.72 -24.38 -16.97
C ASP A 464 9.85 -23.15 -16.76
N LEU A 465 8.94 -22.92 -17.70
CA LEU A 465 7.92 -21.88 -17.62
C LEU A 465 6.55 -22.51 -17.88
N ALA A 466 5.58 -22.23 -17.01
CA ALA A 466 4.22 -22.67 -17.18
C ALA A 466 3.19 -21.55 -16.96
N VAL A 467 2.01 -21.70 -17.55
CA VAL A 467 0.86 -20.79 -17.41
C VAL A 467 -0.42 -21.57 -17.14
N PRO A 468 -1.37 -20.99 -16.41
CA PRO A 468 -2.71 -21.57 -16.27
C PRO A 468 -3.49 -21.46 -17.58
N ARG A 469 -4.58 -22.23 -17.64
CA ARG A 469 -5.61 -22.08 -18.67
C ARG A 469 -6.15 -20.64 -18.70
N ASP A 470 -6.66 -20.24 -19.87
CA ASP A 470 -7.48 -19.04 -20.04
C ASP A 470 -6.76 -17.72 -19.75
N ILE A 471 -5.44 -17.66 -19.92
CA ILE A 471 -4.71 -16.39 -19.90
C ILE A 471 -5.29 -15.45 -20.99
N PRO A 472 -5.68 -14.19 -20.67
CA PRO A 472 -6.39 -13.35 -21.61
C PRO A 472 -5.49 -12.85 -22.74
N TRP A 473 -6.09 -12.47 -23.87
CA TRP A 473 -5.38 -11.67 -24.87
C TRP A 473 -4.91 -10.35 -24.24
N GLY A 474 -3.67 -9.96 -24.51
CA GLY A 474 -3.05 -8.79 -23.90
C GLY A 474 -2.44 -9.03 -22.52
N ALA A 475 -2.48 -10.27 -22.00
CA ALA A 475 -1.75 -10.65 -20.80
C ALA A 475 -0.28 -10.24 -20.87
N LYS A 476 0.26 -9.84 -19.73
CA LYS A 476 1.62 -9.34 -19.66
C LYS A 476 2.63 -10.47 -19.84
N ALA A 477 3.78 -10.11 -20.38
CA ALA A 477 4.83 -11.08 -20.67
C ALA A 477 5.63 -11.40 -19.41
N PHE A 478 6.11 -12.64 -19.34
CA PHE A 478 7.26 -13.00 -18.53
C PHE A 478 8.51 -12.42 -19.18
N VAL A 479 9.42 -11.91 -18.37
CA VAL A 479 10.69 -11.36 -18.84
C VAL A 479 11.84 -11.93 -18.03
N LEU A 480 12.89 -12.36 -18.72
CA LEU A 480 14.19 -12.67 -18.16
C LEU A 480 15.20 -11.66 -18.68
N TYR A 481 15.87 -10.99 -17.76
CA TYR A 481 16.91 -9.99 -18.04
C TYR A 481 18.26 -10.48 -17.52
N LEU A 482 19.26 -10.53 -18.41
CA LEU A 482 20.68 -10.75 -18.09
C LEU A 482 21.46 -9.47 -18.38
N GLY A 483 21.93 -8.78 -17.33
CA GLY A 483 22.65 -7.52 -17.44
C GLY A 483 24.14 -7.65 -17.15
N THR A 484 24.96 -6.77 -17.74
CA THR A 484 26.39 -6.67 -17.42
C THR A 484 26.67 -5.87 -16.15
N ALA A 485 25.75 -4.99 -15.76
CA ALA A 485 25.77 -4.26 -14.50
C ALA A 485 25.41 -5.16 -13.31
N LYS A 486 25.64 -4.67 -12.08
CA LYS A 486 25.28 -5.38 -10.83
C LYS A 486 23.82 -5.17 -10.39
N ASN A 487 23.02 -4.52 -11.23
CA ASN A 487 21.63 -4.17 -11.03
C ASN A 487 20.94 -4.08 -12.40
N TYR A 488 19.61 -3.99 -12.40
CA TYR A 488 18.87 -3.66 -13.62
C TYR A 488 19.20 -2.25 -14.06
N VAL A 489 19.60 -2.09 -15.32
CA VAL A 489 19.83 -0.81 -15.96
C VAL A 489 18.94 -0.74 -17.19
N GLU A 490 17.99 0.19 -17.18
CA GLU A 490 17.12 0.45 -18.32
C GLU A 490 17.99 0.83 -19.54
N ASN A 491 17.76 0.13 -20.65
CA ASN A 491 18.54 0.28 -21.89
C ASN A 491 20.06 0.03 -21.75
N GLY A 492 20.51 -0.51 -20.61
CA GLY A 492 21.89 -0.91 -20.41
C GLY A 492 22.25 -2.17 -21.20
N PRO A 493 23.55 -2.53 -21.28
CA PRO A 493 23.96 -3.70 -22.03
C PRO A 493 23.42 -5.01 -21.45
N CYS A 494 22.63 -5.76 -22.24
CA CYS A 494 21.90 -6.92 -21.75
C CYS A 494 21.47 -7.92 -22.82
N ILE A 495 21.13 -9.12 -22.38
CA ILE A 495 20.19 -10.02 -23.07
C ILE A 495 18.84 -9.88 -22.37
N ASN A 496 17.79 -9.59 -23.13
CA ASN A 496 16.43 -9.45 -22.62
C ASN A 496 15.50 -10.39 -23.39
N LEU A 497 15.00 -11.42 -22.70
CA LEU A 497 14.09 -12.41 -23.23
C LEU A 497 12.68 -12.11 -22.72
N ARG A 498 11.74 -11.87 -23.64
CA ARG A 498 10.33 -11.66 -23.34
C ARG A 498 9.52 -12.83 -23.90
N ILE A 499 8.61 -13.39 -23.10
CA ILE A 499 7.76 -14.51 -23.49
C ILE A 499 6.34 -14.24 -22.99
N ARG A 500 5.36 -14.36 -23.88
CA ARG A 500 3.93 -14.30 -23.58
C ARG A 500 3.26 -15.57 -24.08
N ALA A 501 2.46 -16.21 -23.24
CA ALA A 501 1.65 -17.34 -23.68
C ALA A 501 0.60 -16.91 -24.71
N GLY A 502 0.29 -17.81 -25.65
CA GLY A 502 -0.76 -17.61 -26.62
C GLY A 502 -2.15 -17.74 -25.99
N PHE A 503 -3.15 -17.20 -26.68
CA PHE A 503 -4.55 -17.24 -26.27
C PHE A 503 -5.38 -18.04 -27.28
N SER A 504 -6.48 -18.65 -26.83
CA SER A 504 -7.40 -19.43 -27.68
C SER A 504 -6.68 -20.53 -28.49
N GLY A 505 -5.71 -21.21 -27.86
CA GLY A 505 -4.93 -22.29 -28.49
C GLY A 505 -3.89 -21.84 -29.53
N ARG A 506 -3.73 -20.53 -29.76
CA ARG A 506 -2.67 -20.01 -30.65
C ARG A 506 -1.30 -20.17 -29.99
N PRO A 507 -0.21 -20.25 -30.79
CA PRO A 507 1.14 -20.10 -30.27
C PRO A 507 1.31 -18.80 -29.48
N GLY A 508 2.20 -18.82 -28.50
CA GLY A 508 2.60 -17.61 -27.80
C GLY A 508 3.49 -16.72 -28.65
N GLU A 509 3.94 -15.62 -28.04
CA GLU A 509 4.84 -14.65 -28.65
C GLU A 509 6.10 -14.56 -27.80
N THR A 510 7.27 -14.57 -28.43
CA THR A 510 8.53 -14.33 -27.74
C THR A 510 9.42 -13.36 -28.51
N SER A 511 10.23 -12.57 -27.80
CA SER A 511 11.27 -11.75 -28.40
C SER A 511 12.56 -11.90 -27.61
N LEU A 512 13.69 -11.78 -28.32
CA LEU A 512 15.03 -11.83 -27.78
C LEU A 512 15.79 -10.60 -28.23
N GLU A 513 16.10 -9.72 -27.28
CA GLU A 513 16.85 -8.49 -27.55
C GLU A 513 18.26 -8.61 -26.97
N CYS A 514 19.27 -8.32 -27.80
CA CYS A 514 20.67 -8.26 -27.38
C CYS A 514 21.17 -6.82 -27.52
N LYS A 515 21.24 -6.07 -26.41
CA LYS A 515 21.58 -4.65 -26.41
C LYS A 515 23.07 -4.49 -26.13
N PHE A 516 23.89 -4.33 -27.16
CA PHE A 516 25.36 -4.14 -26.99
C PHE A 516 25.95 -3.08 -27.92
N GLY A 517 25.15 -2.09 -28.32
CA GLY A 517 25.54 -1.03 -29.25
C GLY A 517 25.24 -1.36 -30.72
N SER A 518 25.50 -0.42 -31.62
CA SER A 518 25.10 -0.48 -33.03
C SER A 518 25.76 -1.59 -33.85
N THR A 519 26.87 -2.17 -33.36
CA THR A 519 27.61 -3.26 -34.02
C THR A 519 27.04 -4.65 -33.71
N TYR A 520 26.06 -4.74 -32.79
CA TYR A 520 25.34 -5.95 -32.45
C TYR A 520 23.85 -5.76 -32.78
N PRO A 521 23.19 -6.74 -33.42
CA PRO A 521 21.80 -6.63 -33.79
C PRO A 521 20.94 -6.50 -32.53
N VAL A 522 20.35 -5.33 -32.34
CA VAL A 522 19.44 -5.06 -31.21
C VAL A 522 18.18 -5.91 -31.31
N ASN A 523 17.81 -6.34 -32.53
CA ASN A 523 16.62 -7.14 -32.78
C ASN A 523 16.73 -7.89 -34.12
N THR A 524 16.74 -9.22 -34.12
CA THR A 524 16.76 -10.01 -35.37
C THR A 524 15.36 -10.20 -35.96
N LYS A 525 14.29 -10.16 -35.14
CA LYS A 525 12.87 -10.08 -35.52
C LYS A 525 12.06 -9.54 -34.32
N PRO A 526 11.10 -8.61 -34.51
CA PRO A 526 10.37 -8.02 -33.38
C PRO A 526 9.70 -9.07 -32.49
N TYR A 527 9.21 -10.16 -33.09
CA TYR A 527 8.64 -11.32 -32.39
C TYR A 527 8.86 -12.62 -33.16
N TYR A 528 8.92 -13.72 -32.41
CA TYR A 528 8.90 -15.12 -32.86
C TYR A 528 7.68 -15.83 -32.26
N ASP A 529 7.21 -16.88 -32.93
CA ASP A 529 6.19 -17.76 -32.36
C ASP A 529 6.79 -18.58 -31.21
N ALA A 530 6.18 -18.51 -30.04
CA ALA A 530 6.45 -19.42 -28.93
C ALA A 530 5.61 -20.69 -29.12
N THR A 531 5.95 -21.48 -30.15
CA THR A 531 5.24 -22.71 -30.51
C THR A 531 5.17 -23.67 -29.31
N GLY A 532 3.97 -24.15 -29.00
CA GLY A 532 3.72 -25.02 -27.86
C GLY A 532 3.35 -24.28 -26.56
N PHE A 533 3.55 -22.96 -26.49
CA PHE A 533 3.22 -22.14 -25.31
C PHE A 533 1.90 -21.36 -25.46
N SER A 534 0.79 -22.07 -25.37
CA SER A 534 -0.62 -21.60 -25.39
C SER A 534 -1.29 -21.69 -24.00
N ASN A 535 -2.57 -21.31 -23.91
CA ASN A 535 -3.39 -21.30 -22.68
C ASN A 535 -4.60 -22.27 -22.72
N ASP A 536 -4.58 -23.25 -23.62
CA ASP A 536 -5.69 -24.17 -23.87
C ASP A 536 -5.71 -25.40 -22.94
N LYS A 537 -4.61 -25.64 -22.22
CA LYS A 537 -4.46 -26.71 -21.23
C LYS A 537 -4.61 -26.15 -19.82
N GLU A 538 -5.00 -27.01 -18.87
CA GLU A 538 -5.11 -26.66 -17.44
C GLU A 538 -3.84 -25.98 -16.92
N ILE A 539 -2.68 -26.60 -17.19
CA ILE A 539 -1.35 -26.02 -17.01
C ILE A 539 -0.53 -26.37 -18.25
N ASN A 540 -0.16 -25.34 -19.03
CA ASN A 540 0.73 -25.52 -20.16
C ASN A 540 2.16 -25.15 -19.77
N LYS A 541 3.11 -26.05 -20.03
CA LYS A 541 4.52 -25.94 -19.64
C LYS A 541 5.41 -26.04 -20.88
N VAL A 542 6.43 -25.20 -20.94
CA VAL A 542 7.56 -25.31 -21.88
C VAL A 542 8.88 -25.22 -21.13
N THR A 543 9.95 -25.71 -21.74
CA THR A 543 11.33 -25.54 -21.27
C THR A 543 12.01 -24.47 -22.10
N ILE A 544 12.62 -23.49 -21.47
CA ILE A 544 13.35 -22.42 -22.14
C ILE A 544 14.85 -22.69 -22.00
N THR A 545 15.61 -22.55 -23.09
CA THR A 545 17.08 -22.68 -23.06
C THR A 545 17.75 -21.56 -23.84
N LEU A 546 18.74 -20.90 -23.22
CA LEU A 546 19.66 -19.95 -23.83
C LEU A 546 21.08 -20.52 -23.78
N LYS A 547 21.76 -20.61 -24.91
CA LYS A 547 23.16 -21.06 -24.99
C LYS A 547 24.02 -19.93 -25.52
N LYS A 548 24.94 -19.44 -24.70
CA LYS A 548 25.88 -18.39 -25.09
C LYS A 548 27.27 -19.01 -25.28
N LYS A 549 27.87 -18.84 -26.46
CA LYS A 549 29.20 -19.35 -26.79
C LYS A 549 29.99 -18.34 -27.62
N GLY A 550 31.09 -17.81 -27.09
CA GLY A 550 31.84 -16.75 -27.76
C GLY A 550 30.98 -15.50 -27.99
N GLU A 551 30.71 -15.13 -29.23
CA GLU A 551 29.77 -14.06 -29.60
C GLU A 551 28.34 -14.57 -29.87
N SER A 552 28.17 -15.89 -30.00
CA SER A 552 26.89 -16.45 -30.44
C SER A 552 25.92 -16.68 -29.29
N LEU A 553 24.63 -16.59 -29.63
CA LEU A 553 23.52 -16.90 -28.74
C LEU A 553 22.50 -17.75 -29.49
N GLU A 554 22.21 -18.92 -28.94
CA GLU A 554 21.09 -19.76 -29.38
C GLU A 554 19.96 -19.71 -28.35
N TYR A 555 18.72 -19.69 -28.83
CA TYR A 555 17.52 -19.69 -28.00
C TYR A 555 16.57 -20.81 -28.46
N PHE A 556 16.12 -21.63 -27.52
CA PHE A 556 15.20 -22.74 -27.74
C PHE A 556 13.98 -22.65 -26.83
N ILE A 557 12.84 -23.10 -27.37
CA ILE A 557 11.65 -23.49 -26.61
C ILE A 557 11.45 -24.98 -26.81
N ASP A 558 11.47 -25.73 -25.72
CA ASP A 558 11.63 -27.18 -25.68
C ASP A 558 12.82 -27.62 -26.53
N LYS A 559 12.55 -28.30 -27.66
CA LYS A 559 13.57 -28.75 -28.62
C LYS A 559 13.62 -27.87 -29.87
N ASN A 560 12.72 -26.89 -30.00
CA ASN A 560 12.62 -26.05 -31.18
C ASN A 560 13.60 -24.88 -31.06
N LYS A 561 14.53 -24.77 -32.02
CA LYS A 561 15.44 -23.63 -32.11
C LYS A 561 14.66 -22.42 -32.63
N ILE A 562 14.55 -21.38 -31.80
CA ILE A 562 13.80 -20.15 -32.10
C ILE A 562 14.71 -19.10 -32.75
N ALA A 563 15.92 -18.95 -32.22
CA ALA A 563 16.92 -18.03 -32.75
C ALA A 563 18.34 -18.61 -32.67
N ASP A 564 19.15 -18.24 -33.65
CA ASP A 564 20.57 -18.56 -33.76
C ASP A 564 21.28 -17.29 -34.25
N ILE A 565 21.91 -16.57 -33.32
CA ILE A 565 22.49 -15.26 -33.58
C ILE A 565 24.00 -15.40 -33.41
N SER A 566 24.74 -15.48 -34.52
CA SER A 566 26.20 -15.69 -34.52
C SER A 566 26.98 -14.56 -33.85
N LYS A 567 26.44 -13.34 -33.90
CA LYS A 567 27.02 -12.12 -33.33
C LYS A 567 26.00 -11.41 -32.43
N ALA A 568 25.67 -12.03 -31.31
CA ALA A 568 24.65 -11.54 -30.39
C ALA A 568 25.24 -10.68 -29.26
N VAL A 569 26.41 -11.07 -28.77
CA VAL A 569 27.03 -10.52 -27.56
C VAL A 569 28.51 -10.27 -27.83
N PRO A 570 29.10 -9.15 -27.36
CA PRO A 570 30.53 -8.94 -27.51
C PRO A 570 31.37 -10.04 -26.87
N PRO A 571 32.54 -10.37 -27.46
CA PRO A 571 33.49 -11.29 -26.85
C PRO A 571 33.84 -10.88 -25.42
N GLY A 572 33.96 -11.86 -24.52
CA GLY A 572 34.36 -11.61 -23.13
C GLY A 572 33.31 -10.90 -22.27
N THR A 573 32.08 -10.68 -22.78
CA THR A 573 31.00 -10.11 -21.97
C THR A 573 30.70 -11.00 -20.76
N LEU A 574 30.66 -10.39 -19.58
CA LEU A 574 30.33 -11.03 -18.32
C LEU A 574 28.99 -10.50 -17.80
N PHE A 575 28.07 -11.41 -17.48
CA PHE A 575 26.76 -11.05 -16.93
C PHE A 575 26.80 -11.05 -15.41
N ASN A 576 26.47 -9.92 -14.80
CA ASN A 576 26.50 -9.71 -13.34
C ASN A 576 25.11 -9.59 -12.72
N TRP A 577 24.04 -9.67 -13.53
CA TRP A 577 22.67 -9.58 -13.06
C TRP A 577 21.76 -10.56 -13.78
N LEU A 578 20.88 -11.20 -13.01
CA LEU A 578 19.75 -11.99 -13.50
C LEU A 578 18.51 -11.50 -12.77
N GLN A 579 17.47 -11.13 -13.53
CA GLN A 579 16.18 -10.72 -12.99
C GLN A 579 15.04 -11.30 -13.81
N LEU A 580 14.02 -11.77 -13.10
CA LEU A 580 12.75 -12.17 -13.68
C LEU A 580 11.71 -11.09 -13.38
N SER A 581 10.76 -10.92 -14.28
CA SER A 581 9.60 -10.07 -14.05
C SER A 581 8.37 -10.55 -14.81
N HIS A 582 7.21 -10.10 -14.34
CA HIS A 582 5.93 -10.23 -15.02
C HIS A 582 5.30 -8.84 -15.05
N LEU A 583 5.34 -8.18 -16.20
CA LEU A 583 5.15 -6.72 -16.41
C LEU A 583 3.80 -6.12 -15.95
N ARG A 584 3.54 -6.14 -14.63
CA ARG A 584 2.32 -5.71 -13.91
C ARG A 584 1.03 -6.44 -14.33
N SER A 585 0.62 -7.44 -13.56
CA SER A 585 -0.63 -8.21 -13.76
C SER A 585 -1.71 -7.79 -12.75
N ASP A 586 -2.96 -7.77 -13.22
CA ASP A 586 -4.19 -7.45 -12.47
C ASP A 586 -5.16 -8.64 -12.33
N GLY A 587 -5.06 -9.65 -13.21
CA GLY A 587 -5.94 -10.82 -13.21
C GLY A 587 -5.37 -12.05 -12.48
N ASP A 588 -6.23 -12.85 -11.83
CA ASP A 588 -5.82 -14.09 -11.15
C ASP A 588 -5.29 -15.18 -12.10
N ASN A 589 -5.78 -15.20 -13.34
CA ASN A 589 -5.30 -16.08 -14.42
C ASN A 589 -4.08 -15.50 -15.16
N GLN A 590 -3.72 -14.24 -14.91
CA GLN A 590 -2.51 -13.63 -15.47
C GLN A 590 -1.34 -13.87 -14.51
N LYS A 591 -0.75 -15.05 -14.58
CA LYS A 591 0.42 -15.44 -13.79
C LYS A 591 1.28 -16.48 -14.52
N TYR A 592 2.56 -16.51 -14.15
CA TYR A 592 3.52 -17.50 -14.63
C TYR A 592 4.03 -18.34 -13.46
N TYR A 593 4.34 -19.59 -13.75
CA TYR A 593 4.99 -20.51 -12.84
C TYR A 593 6.39 -20.80 -13.39
N PHE A 594 7.41 -20.48 -12.60
CA PHE A 594 8.81 -20.59 -12.96
C PHE A 594 9.46 -21.70 -12.13
N GLY A 595 10.25 -22.57 -12.74
CA GLY A 595 10.89 -23.69 -12.04
C GLY A 595 12.16 -24.17 -12.71
N ASN A 596 12.91 -25.02 -12.01
CA ASN A 596 14.08 -25.73 -12.55
C ASN A 596 15.12 -24.83 -13.23
N LEU A 597 15.41 -23.66 -12.64
CA LEU A 597 16.45 -22.77 -13.17
C LEU A 597 17.81 -23.47 -13.04
N LYS A 598 18.46 -23.73 -14.17
CA LYS A 598 19.79 -24.32 -14.24
C LYS A 598 20.73 -23.44 -15.05
N ILE A 599 21.92 -23.20 -14.54
CA ILE A 599 23.00 -22.53 -15.26
C ILE A 599 24.22 -23.43 -15.25
N THR A 600 24.70 -23.81 -16.43
CA THR A 600 25.83 -24.73 -16.64
C THR A 600 26.91 -24.04 -17.43
N LYS A 601 28.18 -24.26 -17.07
CA LYS A 601 29.33 -23.83 -17.87
C LYS A 601 29.46 -24.73 -19.10
N LEU A 602 29.66 -24.13 -20.28
CA LEU A 602 29.87 -24.83 -21.55
C LEU A 602 31.34 -25.14 -21.83
#